data_AF-A0A0F8XW00-F1
#
_entry.id   AF-A0A0F8XW00-F1
#
_cell.length_a   1.000
_cell.length_b   1.000
_cell.length_c   1.000
_cell.angle_alpha   90.00
_cell.angle_beta   90.00
_cell.angle_gamma   90.00
#
_symmetry.space_group_name_H-M   'P 1'
#
loop_
_entity.id
_entity.type
_entity.pdbx_description
1 polymer ?
#
loop_
_entity_poly.entity_id
_entity_poly.type
_entity_poly.pdbx_seq_one_letter_code
_entity_poly.pdbx_strand_id
1 'polypeptide(L)'
;MVYYYFVMKDESLEILNSININLDISKNIKKCSKCKQIYPADPKFFYRHSNRKDGLDPWCKECKKDYDKIRHKMKKFNISLKQYQKMVKEQNGRCLICGREFNDIYRSLKHNHIYYTPRIDHDHKTGKVRGILCHHCNIALGSFNENPLILVRAIKYLKENKMLNPN
;
A
#
# COMPACT_ATOMS: atom_id res chain seq x y z
N MET A 1 -28.04 -18.64 19.28
CA MET A 1 -27.76 -17.62 18.25
C MET A 1 -27.52 -16.30 18.96
N VAL A 2 -26.29 -15.77 18.96
CA VAL A 2 -25.95 -14.48 19.59
C VAL A 2 -24.90 -13.77 18.71
N TYR A 3 -24.88 -12.43 18.75
CA TYR A 3 -24.00 -11.49 18.03
C TYR A 3 -24.29 -11.36 16.52
N TYR A 4 -24.86 -10.25 16.06
CA TYR A 4 -24.22 -8.92 16.11
C TYR A 4 -25.14 -7.75 16.54
N TYR A 5 -24.97 -7.28 17.78
CA TYR A 5 -24.85 -5.82 18.06
C TYR A 5 -23.50 -5.35 17.44
N PHE A 6 -23.19 -4.11 17.06
CA PHE A 6 -23.60 -2.73 17.37
C PHE A 6 -23.40 -1.88 16.07
N VAL A 7 -24.06 -0.76 15.75
CA VAL A 7 -25.16 0.00 16.38
C VAL A 7 -26.15 0.43 15.27
N MET A 8 -27.46 0.26 15.50
CA MET A 8 -28.51 1.20 15.08
C MET A 8 -29.50 1.26 16.25
N LYS A 9 -29.92 2.45 16.69
CA LYS A 9 -30.81 2.59 17.87
C LYS A 9 -32.21 2.03 17.56
N ASP A 10 -32.82 1.43 18.57
CA ASP A 10 -33.76 0.31 18.42
C ASP A 10 -35.10 0.58 17.72
N GLU A 11 -35.59 1.83 17.67
CA GLU A 11 -36.93 2.16 17.13
C GLU A 11 -37.11 1.79 15.63
N SER A 12 -36.02 1.71 14.87
CA SER A 12 -36.09 1.49 13.42
C SER A 12 -36.40 0.04 13.00
N LEU A 13 -36.23 -0.95 13.89
CA LEU A 13 -36.42 -2.36 13.54
C LEU A 13 -37.87 -2.85 13.74
N GLU A 14 -38.57 -2.33 14.75
CA GLU A 14 -39.99 -2.63 14.99
C GLU A 14 -40.90 -2.03 13.90
N ILE A 15 -40.53 -0.84 13.39
CA ILE A 15 -41.24 -0.19 12.28
C ILE A 15 -41.14 -1.02 10.99
N LEU A 16 -40.01 -1.67 10.71
CA LEU A 16 -39.86 -2.48 9.48
C LEU A 16 -40.72 -3.75 9.49
N ASN A 17 -40.89 -4.38 10.66
CA ASN A 17 -41.68 -5.62 10.78
C ASN A 17 -43.20 -5.37 10.71
N SER A 18 -43.68 -4.17 11.06
CA SER A 18 -45.11 -3.84 11.03
C SER A 18 -45.66 -3.45 9.66
N ILE A 19 -44.80 -3.19 8.66
CA ILE A 19 -45.20 -2.72 7.31
C ILE A 19 -45.15 -3.87 6.26
N ASN A 20 -44.79 -5.09 6.66
CA ASN A 20 -44.75 -6.28 5.79
C ASN A 20 -43.88 -6.11 4.52
N ILE A 21 -42.84 -5.27 4.62
CA ILE A 21 -41.94 -4.96 3.51
C ILE A 21 -40.87 -6.05 3.40
N ASN A 22 -41.05 -6.99 2.48
CA ASN A 22 -40.06 -8.00 2.13
C ASN A 22 -38.92 -7.41 1.29
N LEU A 23 -38.16 -6.49 1.89
CA LEU A 23 -36.95 -5.90 1.31
C LEU A 23 -35.87 -6.98 1.23
N ASP A 24 -35.51 -7.36 0.01
CA ASP A 24 -34.35 -8.22 -0.26
C ASP A 24 -33.06 -7.43 0.01
N ILE A 25 -32.70 -7.33 1.30
CA ILE A 25 -31.53 -6.58 1.80
C ILE A 25 -30.25 -7.02 1.08
N SER A 26 -30.18 -8.26 0.59
CA SER A 26 -29.02 -8.80 -0.15
C SER A 26 -28.71 -8.04 -1.45
N LYS A 27 -29.70 -7.38 -2.06
CA LYS A 27 -29.50 -6.52 -3.24
C LYS A 27 -28.95 -5.14 -2.91
N ASN A 28 -29.18 -4.65 -1.69
CA ASN A 28 -28.82 -3.29 -1.26
C ASN A 28 -27.43 -3.22 -0.59
N ILE A 29 -26.80 -4.35 -0.28
CA ILE A 29 -25.46 -4.41 0.33
C ILE A 29 -24.49 -5.26 -0.50
N LYS A 30 -23.23 -4.85 -0.54
CA LYS A 30 -22.16 -5.53 -1.29
C LYS A 30 -20.89 -5.62 -0.46
N LYS A 31 -20.35 -6.83 -0.34
CA LYS A 31 -19.08 -7.10 0.34
C LYS A 31 -17.91 -6.86 -0.62
N CYS A 32 -16.99 -5.97 -0.28
CA CYS A 32 -15.76 -5.77 -1.04
C CYS A 32 -14.91 -7.05 -0.99
N SER A 33 -14.58 -7.65 -2.13
CA SER A 33 -13.83 -8.92 -2.14
C SER A 33 -12.37 -8.77 -1.70
N LYS A 34 -11.84 -7.54 -1.63
CA LYS A 34 -10.49 -7.20 -1.15
C LYS A 34 -10.44 -6.94 0.37
N CYS A 35 -11.01 -5.83 0.86
CA CYS A 35 -10.98 -5.51 2.31
C CYS A 35 -12.03 -6.28 3.16
N LYS A 36 -12.93 -7.05 2.52
CA LYS A 36 -14.02 -7.81 3.17
C LYS A 36 -15.06 -6.98 3.93
N GLN A 37 -14.95 -5.65 3.97
CA GLN A 37 -15.98 -4.76 4.51
C GLN A 37 -17.25 -4.78 3.63
N ILE A 38 -18.39 -4.53 4.26
CA ILE A 38 -19.72 -4.44 3.64
C ILE A 38 -20.07 -2.97 3.49
N TYR A 39 -20.60 -2.61 2.32
CA TYR A 39 -21.08 -1.26 2.01
C TYR A 39 -22.43 -1.34 1.30
N PRO A 40 -23.20 -0.24 1.21
CA PRO A 40 -24.31 -0.14 0.28
C PRO A 40 -23.85 -0.47 -1.16
N ALA A 41 -24.67 -1.23 -1.89
CA ALA A 41 -24.43 -1.66 -3.27
C ALA A 41 -24.65 -0.51 -4.27
N ASP A 42 -23.89 0.58 -4.09
CA ASP A 42 -24.14 1.88 -4.72
C ASP A 42 -22.87 2.48 -5.36
N PRO A 43 -22.98 3.21 -6.49
CA PRO A 43 -21.87 3.90 -7.14
C PRO A 43 -21.12 4.94 -6.29
N LYS A 44 -21.52 5.29 -5.07
CA LYS A 44 -20.69 6.03 -4.09
C LYS A 44 -19.52 5.17 -3.63
N PHE A 45 -19.77 3.91 -3.30
CA PHE A 45 -18.81 2.97 -2.69
C PHE A 45 -18.08 2.09 -3.69
N PHE A 46 -18.67 1.80 -4.86
CA PHE A 46 -18.10 0.96 -5.92
C PHE A 46 -17.99 1.72 -7.25
N TYR A 47 -17.10 1.29 -8.14
CA TYR A 47 -17.11 1.75 -9.53
C TYR A 47 -18.14 0.95 -10.35
N ARG A 48 -18.74 1.55 -11.38
CA ARG A 48 -19.61 0.82 -12.31
C ARG A 48 -18.77 -0.17 -13.14
N HIS A 49 -19.34 -1.34 -13.41
CA HIS A 49 -18.71 -2.39 -14.20
C HIS A 49 -19.77 -3.15 -15.00
N SER A 50 -20.00 -2.74 -16.25
CA SER A 50 -21.08 -3.23 -17.14
C SER A 50 -21.18 -4.75 -17.23
N ASN A 51 -20.04 -5.45 -17.30
CA ASN A 51 -19.99 -6.89 -17.56
C ASN A 51 -20.24 -7.74 -16.29
N ARG A 52 -20.95 -7.21 -15.29
CA ARG A 52 -21.26 -7.88 -14.01
C ARG A 52 -22.77 -7.84 -13.76
N LYS A 53 -23.32 -8.93 -13.22
CA LYS A 53 -24.76 -9.07 -12.92
C LYS A 53 -25.32 -7.95 -12.04
N ASP A 54 -24.50 -7.40 -11.15
CA ASP A 54 -24.82 -6.29 -10.24
C ASP A 54 -24.33 -4.92 -10.74
N GLY A 55 -23.72 -4.85 -11.93
CA GLY A 55 -23.22 -3.61 -12.53
C GLY A 55 -22.09 -2.91 -11.75
N LEU A 56 -21.47 -3.56 -10.76
CA LEU A 56 -20.50 -2.93 -9.83
C LEU A 56 -19.20 -3.73 -9.69
N ASP A 57 -18.09 -3.00 -9.62
CA ASP A 57 -16.75 -3.54 -9.35
C ASP A 57 -16.74 -4.37 -8.04
N PRO A 58 -16.10 -5.55 -7.99
CA PRO A 58 -16.03 -6.35 -6.77
C PRO A 58 -15.25 -5.67 -5.62
N TRP A 59 -14.50 -4.60 -5.88
CA TRP A 59 -13.75 -3.84 -4.88
C TRP A 59 -14.34 -2.46 -4.63
N CYS A 60 -14.36 -2.02 -3.38
CA CYS A 60 -14.72 -0.64 -3.04
C CYS A 60 -13.72 0.35 -3.67
N LYS A 61 -14.15 1.60 -3.89
CA LYS A 61 -13.36 2.61 -4.57
C LYS A 61 -11.99 2.85 -3.93
N GLU A 62 -11.88 2.76 -2.61
CA GLU A 62 -10.61 2.91 -1.89
C GLU A 62 -9.64 1.78 -2.23
N CYS A 63 -10.10 0.52 -2.06
CA CYS A 63 -9.37 -0.67 -2.45
C CYS A 63 -8.90 -0.65 -3.92
N LYS A 64 -9.72 -0.08 -4.81
CA LYS A 64 -9.40 0.10 -6.23
C LYS A 64 -8.38 1.22 -6.46
N LYS A 65 -8.59 2.41 -5.89
CA LYS A 65 -7.65 3.54 -5.94
C LYS A 65 -6.24 3.13 -5.50
N ASP A 66 -6.12 2.39 -4.40
CA ASP A 66 -4.81 1.96 -3.90
C ASP A 66 -4.18 0.88 -4.78
N TYR A 67 -4.99 -0.01 -5.37
CA TYR A 67 -4.49 -0.93 -6.40
C TYR A 67 -3.96 -0.19 -7.63
N ASP A 68 -4.70 0.81 -8.13
CA ASP A 68 -4.30 1.55 -9.33
C ASP A 68 -3.07 2.45 -9.08
N LYS A 69 -2.92 3.05 -7.88
CA LYS A 69 -1.66 3.71 -7.46
C LYS A 69 -0.47 2.75 -7.52
N ILE A 70 -0.62 1.54 -6.96
CA ILE A 70 0.42 0.51 -6.99
C ILE A 70 0.70 0.10 -8.44
N ARG A 71 -0.34 -0.23 -9.23
CA ARG A 71 -0.22 -0.64 -10.63
C ARG A 71 0.50 0.42 -11.48
N HIS A 72 0.20 1.70 -11.29
CA HIS A 72 0.87 2.80 -11.97
C HIS A 72 2.35 2.89 -11.58
N LYS A 73 2.68 2.80 -10.27
CA LYS A 73 4.06 2.73 -9.78
C LYS A 73 4.82 1.57 -10.42
N MET A 74 4.21 0.37 -10.50
CA MET A 74 4.82 -0.82 -11.09
C MET A 74 5.04 -0.69 -12.61
N LYS A 75 4.09 -0.06 -13.34
CA LYS A 75 4.19 0.17 -14.79
C LYS A 75 5.44 0.98 -15.15
N LYS A 76 5.86 1.95 -14.34
CA LYS A 76 7.10 2.73 -14.56
C LYS A 76 8.35 1.84 -14.70
N PHE A 77 8.39 0.73 -13.97
CA PHE A 77 9.54 -0.18 -13.93
C PHE A 77 9.34 -1.45 -14.76
N ASN A 78 8.27 -1.51 -15.56
CA ASN A 78 7.86 -2.68 -16.36
C ASN A 78 7.80 -4.01 -15.58
N ILE A 79 7.35 -3.97 -14.32
CA ILE A 79 7.13 -5.17 -13.50
C ILE A 79 5.65 -5.31 -13.09
N SER A 80 5.25 -6.53 -12.78
CA SER A 80 3.97 -6.86 -12.16
C SER A 80 4.05 -6.81 -10.62
N LEU A 81 2.90 -6.71 -9.95
CA LEU A 81 2.82 -6.84 -8.49
C LEU A 81 3.38 -8.19 -8.00
N LYS A 82 3.19 -9.28 -8.77
CA LYS A 82 3.72 -10.61 -8.44
C LYS A 82 5.25 -10.65 -8.51
N GLN A 83 5.86 -9.98 -9.50
CA GLN A 83 7.32 -9.83 -9.59
C GLN A 83 7.86 -9.00 -8.43
N TYR A 84 7.25 -7.86 -8.10
CA TYR A 84 7.61 -7.06 -6.93
C TYR A 84 7.54 -7.86 -5.62
N GLN A 85 6.45 -8.61 -5.40
CA GLN A 85 6.30 -9.48 -4.23
C GLN A 85 7.37 -10.59 -4.20
N LYS A 86 7.68 -11.18 -5.35
CA LYS A 86 8.76 -12.18 -5.49
C LYS A 86 10.12 -11.57 -5.08
N MET A 87 10.48 -10.39 -5.60
CA MET A 87 11.71 -9.69 -5.22
C MET A 87 11.79 -9.39 -3.72
N VAL A 88 10.71 -8.90 -3.11
CA VAL A 88 10.66 -8.64 -1.66
C VAL A 88 10.87 -9.92 -0.86
N LYS A 89 10.32 -11.05 -1.32
CA LYS A 89 10.52 -12.37 -0.71
C LYS A 89 11.96 -12.87 -0.87
N GLU A 90 12.54 -12.75 -2.07
CA GLU A 90 13.93 -13.15 -2.36
C GLU A 90 14.95 -12.32 -1.58
N GLN A 91 14.61 -11.08 -1.23
CA GLN A 91 15.36 -10.23 -0.30
C GLN A 91 15.06 -10.48 1.19
N ASN A 92 14.38 -11.57 1.55
CA ASN A 92 13.99 -11.90 2.92
C ASN A 92 13.27 -10.74 3.66
N GLY A 93 12.47 -9.95 2.93
CA GLY A 93 11.76 -8.78 3.48
C GLY A 93 12.66 -7.63 3.93
N ARG A 94 13.92 -7.58 3.49
CA ARG A 94 14.94 -6.62 3.94
C ARG A 94 15.40 -5.66 2.83
N CYS A 95 15.86 -4.47 3.25
CA CYS A 95 16.53 -3.51 2.39
C CYS A 95 17.96 -3.97 2.04
N LEU A 96 18.30 -4.05 0.75
CA LEU A 96 19.64 -4.50 0.29
C LEU A 96 20.83 -3.65 0.79
N ILE A 97 20.58 -2.41 1.25
CA ILE A 97 21.66 -1.50 1.66
C ILE A 97 21.84 -1.47 3.18
N CYS A 98 20.75 -1.31 3.95
CA CYS A 98 20.85 -1.20 5.42
C CYS A 98 20.46 -2.48 6.17
N GLY A 99 20.12 -3.58 5.49
CA GLY A 99 19.79 -4.89 6.09
C GLY A 99 18.52 -4.94 6.95
N ARG A 100 17.95 -3.79 7.34
CA ARG A 100 16.74 -3.68 8.15
C ARG A 100 15.52 -4.27 7.43
N GLU A 101 14.67 -4.93 8.19
CA GLU A 101 13.38 -5.42 7.72
C GLU A 101 12.47 -4.27 7.33
N PHE A 102 11.76 -4.41 6.23
CA PHE A 102 10.76 -3.43 5.82
C PHE A 102 9.70 -3.23 6.91
N ASN A 103 9.24 -4.31 7.55
CA ASN A 103 8.24 -4.23 8.61
C ASN A 103 8.69 -3.35 9.80
N ASP A 104 9.94 -3.45 10.26
CA ASP A 104 10.41 -2.66 11.41
C ASP A 104 10.64 -1.18 11.06
N ILE A 105 11.08 -0.89 9.84
CA ILE A 105 11.20 0.50 9.33
C ILE A 105 9.82 1.19 9.28
N TYR A 106 8.74 0.42 9.15
CA TYR A 106 7.38 0.96 9.01
C TYR A 106 6.51 0.81 10.27
N ARG A 107 6.86 -0.09 11.20
CA ARG A 107 6.29 -0.12 12.57
C ARG A 107 6.75 1.06 13.43
N SER A 108 7.98 1.54 13.21
CA SER A 108 8.56 2.69 13.93
C SER A 108 7.99 4.05 13.49
N LEU A 109 7.22 4.09 12.40
CA LEU A 109 6.57 5.30 11.90
C LEU A 109 5.06 5.17 12.06
N LYS A 110 4.45 5.99 12.93
CA LYS A 110 3.03 5.95 13.34
C LYS A 110 1.99 6.13 12.21
N HIS A 111 2.40 6.21 10.95
CA HIS A 111 1.55 6.56 9.82
C HIS A 111 1.65 5.50 8.73
N ASN A 112 0.52 4.81 8.51
CA ASN A 112 0.32 3.75 7.50
C ASN A 112 0.25 4.33 6.06
N HIS A 113 1.16 5.26 5.75
CA HIS A 113 1.19 6.05 4.53
C HIS A 113 1.96 5.34 3.42
N ILE A 114 1.40 5.34 2.20
CA ILE A 114 1.99 4.73 0.99
C ILE A 114 3.38 5.29 0.61
N TYR A 115 3.75 6.45 1.17
CA TYR A 115 5.08 7.06 1.08
C TYR A 115 6.16 6.22 1.77
N TYR A 116 5.80 5.39 2.76
CA TYR A 116 6.68 4.44 3.42
C TYR A 116 6.52 3.01 2.87
N THR A 117 6.15 2.85 1.59
CA THR A 117 6.33 1.56 0.91
C THR A 117 7.81 1.35 0.56
N PRO A 118 8.30 0.10 0.49
CA PRO A 118 9.57 -0.20 -0.15
C PRO A 118 9.61 0.37 -1.58
N ARG A 119 10.79 0.83 -1.98
CA ARG A 119 11.02 1.52 -3.25
C ARG A 119 11.72 0.58 -4.21
N ILE A 120 11.29 0.61 -5.47
CA ILE A 120 11.95 -0.12 -6.55
C ILE A 120 13.13 0.73 -6.95
N ASP A 121 14.31 0.19 -6.75
CA ASP A 121 15.56 0.80 -7.14
C ASP A 121 15.92 0.34 -8.56
N HIS A 122 16.40 1.26 -9.38
CA HIS A 122 16.67 1.03 -10.80
C HIS A 122 17.87 1.87 -11.23
N ASP A 123 18.64 1.34 -12.18
CA ASP A 123 19.70 2.07 -12.83
C ASP A 123 19.12 3.13 -13.77
N HIS A 124 19.43 4.41 -13.55
CA HIS A 124 18.85 5.52 -14.32
C HIS A 124 19.33 5.60 -15.79
N LYS A 125 20.35 4.82 -16.20
CA LYS A 125 20.83 4.79 -17.59
C LYS A 125 20.11 3.74 -18.44
N THR A 126 19.83 2.58 -17.87
CA THR A 126 19.27 1.41 -18.55
C THR A 126 17.82 1.12 -18.19
N GLY A 127 17.29 1.77 -17.14
CA GLY A 127 15.97 1.48 -16.57
C GLY A 127 15.86 0.13 -15.86
N LYS A 128 16.94 -0.68 -15.83
CA LYS A 128 16.93 -2.02 -15.22
C LYS A 128 16.79 -1.92 -13.72
N VAL A 129 15.85 -2.67 -13.18
CA VAL A 129 15.61 -2.78 -11.73
C VAL A 129 16.80 -3.47 -11.07
N ARG A 130 17.38 -2.85 -10.04
CA ARG A 130 18.48 -3.39 -9.23
C ARG A 130 17.99 -4.16 -8.01
N GLY A 131 16.87 -3.74 -7.42
CA GLY A 131 16.29 -4.38 -6.23
C GLY A 131 15.25 -3.52 -5.54
N ILE A 132 14.93 -3.87 -4.29
CA ILE A 132 14.00 -3.15 -3.44
C ILE A 132 14.75 -2.53 -2.25
N LEU A 133 14.58 -1.23 -2.04
CA LEU A 133 15.21 -0.46 -0.97
C LEU A 133 14.19 0.15 -0.03
N CYS A 134 14.61 0.50 1.20
CA CYS A 134 13.81 1.36 2.05
C CYS A 134 13.88 2.81 1.55
N HIS A 135 12.91 3.64 1.94
CA HIS A 135 12.80 5.02 1.45
C HIS A 135 14.08 5.85 1.68
N HIS A 136 14.65 5.75 2.89
CA HIS A 136 15.87 6.47 3.28
C HIS A 136 17.08 6.08 2.41
N CYS A 137 17.34 4.78 2.23
CA CYS A 137 18.45 4.31 1.41
C CYS A 137 18.29 4.69 -0.08
N ASN A 138 17.06 4.63 -0.60
CA ASN A 138 16.78 5.05 -1.98
C ASN A 138 16.99 6.55 -2.19
N ILE A 139 16.61 7.40 -1.21
CA ILE A 139 16.92 8.84 -1.28
C ILE A 139 18.43 9.05 -1.17
N ALA A 140 19.10 8.43 -0.20
CA ALA A 140 20.53 8.62 0.02
C ALA A 140 21.37 8.29 -1.23
N LEU A 141 21.07 7.18 -1.93
CA LEU A 141 21.71 6.88 -3.23
C LEU A 141 21.49 7.99 -4.27
N GLY A 142 20.25 8.50 -4.37
CA GLY A 142 19.92 9.62 -5.25
C GLY A 142 20.64 10.92 -4.87
N SER A 143 20.77 11.22 -3.57
CA SER A 143 21.52 12.38 -3.07
C SER A 143 23.02 12.32 -3.38
N PHE A 144 23.58 11.12 -3.55
CA PHE A 144 24.95 10.92 -4.04
C PHE A 144 25.03 10.79 -5.57
N ASN A 145 23.95 11.11 -6.31
CA ASN A 145 23.81 10.92 -7.76
C ASN A 145 24.22 9.51 -8.23
N GLU A 146 24.00 8.51 -7.38
CA GLU A 146 24.41 7.11 -7.57
C GLU A 146 25.89 6.91 -7.88
N ASN A 147 26.74 7.90 -7.57
CA ASN A 147 28.13 7.92 -7.97
C ASN A 147 29.01 7.14 -6.96
N PRO A 148 29.63 6.01 -7.34
CA PRO A 148 30.45 5.21 -6.42
C PRO A 148 31.64 5.98 -5.85
N LEU A 149 32.22 6.92 -6.60
CA LEU A 149 33.35 7.73 -6.13
C LEU A 149 32.93 8.68 -5.01
N ILE A 150 31.71 9.22 -5.05
CA ILE A 150 31.20 10.09 -3.97
C ILE A 150 30.86 9.23 -2.73
N LEU A 151 30.30 8.04 -2.92
CA LEU A 151 30.05 7.09 -1.82
C LEU A 151 31.35 6.65 -1.12
N VAL A 152 32.42 6.35 -1.88
CA VAL A 152 33.75 6.05 -1.31
C VAL A 152 34.32 7.25 -0.56
N ARG A 153 34.17 8.47 -1.09
CA ARG A 153 34.57 9.70 -0.38
C ARG A 153 33.77 9.92 0.90
N ALA A 154 32.47 9.59 0.93
CA ALA A 154 31.66 9.65 2.14
C ALA A 154 32.12 8.64 3.21
N ILE A 155 32.48 7.42 2.81
CA ILE A 155 33.09 6.42 3.72
C ILE A 155 34.42 6.96 4.28
N LYS A 156 35.27 7.54 3.43
CA LYS A 156 36.54 8.16 3.85
C LYS A 156 36.30 9.29 4.86
N TYR A 157 35.39 10.21 4.54
CA TYR A 157 35.02 11.34 5.39
C TYR A 157 34.60 10.88 6.80
N LEU A 158 33.69 9.90 6.89
CA LEU A 158 33.20 9.34 8.16
C LEU A 158 34.28 8.63 9.00
N LYS A 159 35.33 8.08 8.37
CA LYS A 159 36.42 7.41 9.08
C LYS A 159 37.49 8.36 9.60
N GLU A 160 37.75 9.45 8.87
CA GLU A 160 38.93 10.29 9.10
C GLU A 160 38.62 11.61 9.82
N ASN A 161 37.39 12.14 9.72
CA ASN A 161 37.03 13.41 10.33
C ASN A 161 36.52 13.20 11.76
N LYS A 162 37.26 13.76 12.72
CA LYS A 162 36.78 13.89 14.11
C LYS A 162 35.68 14.94 14.19
N MET A 163 34.80 14.83 15.19
CA MET A 163 33.81 15.88 15.48
C MET A 163 34.53 17.20 15.77
N LEU A 164 34.05 18.29 15.17
CA LEU A 164 34.41 19.63 15.60
C LEU A 164 33.67 19.90 16.91
N ASN A 165 34.39 20.31 17.95
CA ASN A 165 33.75 20.85 19.15
C ASN A 165 33.21 22.24 18.81
N PRO A 166 31.89 22.48 18.88
CA PRO A 166 31.38 23.84 18.85
C PRO A 166 31.82 24.55 20.15
N ASN A 167 32.42 25.74 20.00
CA ASN A 167 32.66 26.67 21.10
C ASN A 167 31.34 27.30 21.58
#